data_AF-A0A3C1RM34-F1
#
_entry.id   AF-A0A3C1RM34-F1
#
_cell.length_a   1.000
_cell.length_b   1.000
_cell.length_c   1.000
_cell.angle_alpha   90.00
_cell.angle_beta   90.00
_cell.angle_gamma   90.00
#
_symmetry.space_group_name_H-M   'P 1'
#
loop_
_entity.id
_entity.type
_entity.pdbx_description
1 polymer ?
#
loop_
_entity_poly.entity_id
_entity_poly.type
_entity_poly.pdbx_seq_one_letter_code
_entity_poly.pdbx_strand_id
1 'polypeptide(L)'
;MGNGLYLYGILPTNRVRPLALHGLDKQPIQTHPVDEFSFLYSETQQERYLASRRNLLGHEDVLEKVMEHGYRSVLPLQFGLIVKDWAHVKAQLIVPYQDRLKELFHKLEGKREVGVKIFWEETEELNLLMTENQGLREKRDSLEGKRLSMDEIIGIGQEIEWAMKNRQQGIIEKFQQLLNPLAEEIVENDNLTSAMIYNAAYLIPWDTEPQFGDKIEELDHYFNNRLRIRYNNFTAPFNFAQLSS
;
A
#
# COMPACT_ATOMS: atom_id res chain seq x y z
N MET A 1 -33.62 8.58 3.93
CA MET A 1 -32.72 8.37 5.08
C MET A 1 -32.24 6.94 4.98
N GLY A 2 -30.93 6.72 4.90
CA GLY A 2 -30.39 5.37 4.78
C GLY A 2 -30.56 4.63 6.11
N ASN A 3 -31.34 3.55 6.14
CA ASN A 3 -31.42 2.67 7.33
C ASN A 3 -30.31 1.62 7.27
N GLY A 4 -29.07 2.06 7.04
CA GLY A 4 -27.91 1.19 6.89
C GLY A 4 -26.81 1.55 7.88
N LEU A 5 -25.92 0.59 8.09
CA LEU A 5 -24.72 0.71 8.90
C LEU A 5 -23.52 0.55 7.96
N TYR A 6 -22.75 1.61 7.78
CA TYR A 6 -21.52 1.56 7.01
C TYR A 6 -20.41 1.01 7.90
N LEU A 7 -19.75 -0.07 7.46
CA LEU A 7 -18.69 -0.71 8.21
C LEU A 7 -17.31 -0.22 7.75
N TYR A 8 -16.48 0.19 8.70
CA TYR A 8 -15.11 0.65 8.42
C TYR A 8 -14.09 -0.47 8.62
N GLY A 9 -14.19 -1.19 9.74
CA GLY A 9 -13.20 -2.20 10.11
C GLY A 9 -13.62 -2.98 11.34
N ILE A 10 -12.80 -3.98 11.69
CA ILE A 10 -13.01 -4.89 12.80
C ILE A 10 -11.84 -4.78 13.78
N LEU A 11 -12.13 -4.82 15.08
CA LEU A 11 -11.15 -4.82 16.17
C LEU A 11 -11.19 -6.15 16.92
N PRO A 12 -10.04 -6.65 17.42
CA PRO A 12 -9.91 -7.91 18.18
C PRO A 12 -10.33 -7.74 19.64
N THR A 13 -11.34 -6.93 19.90
CA THR A 13 -11.84 -6.70 21.26
C THR A 13 -13.31 -6.32 21.21
N ASN A 14 -14.08 -6.78 22.19
CA ASN A 14 -15.48 -6.37 22.39
C ASN A 14 -15.62 -5.21 23.39
N ARG A 15 -14.51 -4.61 23.84
CA ARG A 15 -14.47 -3.49 24.79
C ARG A 15 -13.76 -2.29 24.20
N VAL A 16 -14.49 -1.56 23.36
CA VAL A 16 -13.99 -0.30 22.78
C VAL A 16 -14.53 0.86 23.60
N ARG A 17 -13.66 1.78 24.01
CA ARG A 17 -14.08 3.03 24.65
C ARG A 17 -14.73 3.93 23.60
N PRO A 18 -15.69 4.80 23.96
CA PRO A 18 -16.27 5.73 23.01
C PRO A 18 -15.19 6.54 22.29
N LEU A 19 -15.13 6.38 20.97
CA LEU A 19 -14.22 7.11 20.09
C LEU A 19 -14.96 8.37 19.65
N ALA A 20 -14.55 9.54 20.15
CA ALA A 20 -15.16 10.82 19.79
C ALA A 20 -14.76 11.26 18.37
N LEU A 21 -15.04 10.40 17.39
CA LEU A 21 -14.64 10.50 15.99
C LEU A 21 -15.85 10.64 15.08
N HIS A 22 -15.62 11.23 13.90
CA HIS A 22 -16.61 11.38 12.86
C HIS A 22 -16.07 10.76 11.57
N GLY A 23 -16.91 9.99 10.88
CA GLY A 23 -16.57 9.38 9.60
C GLY A 23 -17.24 10.09 8.42
N LEU A 24 -17.67 9.28 7.45
CA LEU A 24 -18.35 9.74 6.26
C LEU A 24 -19.61 10.54 6.62
N ASP A 25 -19.90 11.57 5.82
CA ASP A 25 -21.03 12.49 6.04
C ASP A 25 -21.08 13.11 7.45
N LYS A 26 -19.91 13.22 8.11
CA LYS A 26 -19.77 13.70 9.50
C LYS A 26 -20.61 12.90 10.50
N GLN A 27 -20.87 11.63 10.23
CA GLN A 27 -21.62 10.77 11.14
C GLN A 27 -20.69 10.30 12.28
N PRO A 28 -21.18 10.24 13.53
CA PRO A 28 -20.37 9.77 14.64
C PRO A 28 -19.99 8.30 14.44
N ILE A 29 -18.73 7.98 14.74
CA ILE A 29 -18.26 6.59 14.73
C ILE A 29 -18.74 5.89 15.99
N GLN A 30 -19.30 4.71 15.81
CA GLN A 30 -19.78 3.84 16.87
C GLN A 30 -19.12 2.47 16.75
N THR A 31 -19.21 1.70 17.83
CA THR A 31 -18.68 0.33 17.88
C THR A 31 -19.78 -0.63 18.28
N HIS A 32 -19.93 -1.73 17.55
CA HIS A 32 -20.86 -2.79 17.89
C HIS A 32 -20.09 -4.08 18.23
N PRO A 33 -20.20 -4.61 19.45
CA PRO A 33 -19.56 -5.86 19.81
C PRO A 33 -20.31 -7.04 19.18
N VAL A 34 -19.59 -7.93 18.53
CA VAL A 34 -20.09 -9.23 18.04
C VAL A 34 -19.13 -10.30 18.53
N ASP A 35 -19.58 -11.08 19.52
CA ASP A 35 -18.78 -12.07 20.23
C ASP A 35 -17.51 -11.44 20.87
N GLU A 36 -16.33 -11.75 20.36
CA GLU A 36 -15.05 -11.21 20.84
C GLU A 36 -14.51 -10.03 20.02
N PHE A 37 -15.18 -9.68 18.92
CA PHE A 37 -14.78 -8.60 18.02
C PHE A 37 -15.65 -7.36 18.21
N SER A 38 -15.17 -6.20 17.76
CA SER A 38 -16.00 -5.00 17.58
C SER A 38 -15.94 -4.51 16.15
N PHE A 39 -17.09 -4.16 15.61
CA PHE A 39 -17.21 -3.50 14.31
C PHE A 39 -17.25 -2.00 14.50
N LEU A 40 -16.36 -1.30 13.79
CA LEU A 40 -16.39 0.15 13.64
C LEU A 40 -17.43 0.50 12.58
N TYR A 41 -18.43 1.29 12.92
CA TYR A 41 -19.50 1.66 11.99
C TYR A 41 -20.02 3.08 12.20
N SER A 42 -20.76 3.58 11.22
CA SER A 42 -21.59 4.78 11.36
C SER A 42 -22.92 4.57 10.65
N GLU A 43 -23.97 5.26 11.10
CA GLU A 43 -25.25 5.29 10.38
C GLU A 43 -25.08 5.91 8.99
N THR A 44 -25.77 5.40 7.98
CA THR A 44 -25.65 5.92 6.62
C THR A 44 -26.63 7.03 6.33
N GLN A 45 -26.18 8.08 5.66
CA GLN A 45 -27.08 9.10 5.11
C GLN A 45 -27.53 8.77 3.68
N GLN A 46 -26.92 7.74 3.08
CA GLN A 46 -27.08 7.32 1.69
C GLN A 46 -27.30 5.80 1.62
N GLU A 47 -28.01 5.34 0.59
CA GLU A 47 -28.16 3.88 0.35
C GLU A 47 -26.88 3.25 -0.20
N ARG A 48 -26.05 4.04 -0.88
CA ARG A 48 -24.76 3.63 -1.44
C ARG A 48 -23.79 4.79 -1.43
N TYR A 49 -22.53 4.49 -1.14
CA TYR A 49 -21.44 5.45 -1.26
C TYR A 49 -20.67 5.22 -2.56
N LEU A 50 -20.52 6.28 -3.36
CA LEU A 50 -19.61 6.26 -4.50
C LEU A 50 -18.15 6.31 -4.02
N ALA A 51 -17.28 5.56 -4.69
CA ALA A 51 -15.83 5.52 -4.44
C ALA A 51 -15.12 6.79 -4.94
N SER A 52 -15.58 7.95 -4.47
CA SER A 52 -14.91 9.22 -4.71
C SER A 52 -13.65 9.32 -3.83
N ARG A 53 -12.63 10.05 -4.30
CA ARG A 53 -11.40 10.29 -3.53
C ARG A 53 -11.69 10.80 -2.10
N ARG A 54 -12.66 11.71 -1.95
CA ARG A 54 -13.07 12.23 -0.65
C ARG A 54 -13.58 11.12 0.29
N ASN A 55 -14.40 10.22 -0.23
CA ASN A 55 -14.98 9.16 0.60
C ASN A 55 -13.96 8.06 0.91
N LEU A 56 -13.08 7.72 -0.03
CA LEU A 56 -12.00 6.76 0.21
C LEU A 56 -11.06 7.27 1.31
N LEU A 57 -10.60 8.52 1.20
CA LEU A 57 -9.77 9.15 2.24
C LEU A 57 -10.52 9.27 3.57
N GLY A 58 -11.81 9.61 3.55
CA GLY A 58 -12.60 9.69 4.78
C GLY A 58 -12.83 8.34 5.46
N HIS A 59 -12.81 7.24 4.71
CA HIS A 59 -12.88 5.89 5.26
C HIS A 59 -11.53 5.48 5.88
N GLU A 60 -10.43 5.75 5.19
CA GLU A 60 -9.06 5.48 5.68
C GLU A 60 -8.73 6.30 6.94
N ASP A 61 -9.06 7.60 6.93
CA ASP A 61 -8.86 8.53 8.06
C ASP A 61 -9.55 8.07 9.35
N VAL A 62 -10.71 7.40 9.25
CA VAL A 62 -11.37 6.82 10.43
C VAL A 62 -10.54 5.70 11.04
N LEU A 63 -9.99 4.82 10.22
CA LEU A 63 -9.19 3.68 10.67
C LEU A 63 -7.86 4.15 11.28
N GLU A 64 -7.20 5.10 10.63
CA GLU A 64 -6.00 5.76 11.13
C GLU A 64 -6.24 6.41 12.50
N LYS A 65 -7.30 7.20 12.65
CA LYS A 65 -7.66 7.80 13.94
C LYS A 65 -7.95 6.75 15.00
N VAL A 66 -8.62 5.65 14.66
CA VAL A 66 -8.84 4.54 15.60
C VAL A 66 -7.50 3.95 16.07
N MET A 67 -6.54 3.78 15.16
CA MET A 67 -5.20 3.30 15.48
C MET A 67 -4.44 4.29 16.39
N GLU A 68 -4.55 5.59 16.15
CA GLU A 68 -3.98 6.65 17.02
C GLU A 68 -4.57 6.61 18.44
N HIS A 69 -5.83 6.18 18.58
CA HIS A 69 -6.49 5.98 19.89
C HIS A 69 -6.04 4.69 20.61
N GLY A 70 -5.02 3.99 20.08
CA GLY A 70 -4.40 2.82 20.69
C GLY A 70 -4.90 1.48 20.14
N TYR A 71 -5.86 1.47 19.22
CA TYR A 71 -6.38 0.26 18.60
C TYR A 71 -5.60 -0.07 17.32
N ARG A 72 -4.33 -0.44 17.49
CA ARG A 72 -3.35 -0.63 16.42
C ARG A 72 -3.66 -1.80 15.48
N SER A 73 -4.19 -2.89 16.02
CA SER A 73 -4.58 -4.07 15.26
C SER A 73 -6.02 -3.93 14.77
N VAL A 74 -6.19 -3.25 13.64
CA VAL A 74 -7.47 -3.09 12.97
C VAL A 74 -7.48 -3.90 11.68
N LEU A 75 -8.58 -4.60 11.41
CA LEU A 75 -8.84 -5.23 10.13
C LEU A 75 -9.69 -4.28 9.28
N PRO A 76 -9.10 -3.55 8.32
CA PRO A 76 -9.86 -2.71 7.41
C PRO A 76 -10.85 -3.54 6.58
N LEU A 77 -12.09 -3.06 6.46
CA LEU A 77 -13.07 -3.62 5.54
C LEU A 77 -13.03 -2.85 4.22
N GLN A 78 -13.39 -3.51 3.12
CA GLN A 78 -13.44 -2.84 1.83
C GLN A 78 -14.45 -1.67 1.84
N PHE A 79 -14.07 -0.59 1.15
CA PHE A 79 -14.90 0.60 1.04
C PHE A 79 -16.30 0.28 0.50
N GLY A 80 -17.33 0.91 1.08
CA GLY A 80 -18.70 0.82 0.58
C GLY A 80 -19.52 -0.33 1.18
N LEU A 81 -18.98 -1.07 2.16
CA LEU A 81 -19.72 -2.13 2.83
C LEU A 81 -20.81 -1.55 3.75
N ILE A 82 -22.07 -1.77 3.37
CA ILE A 82 -23.25 -1.34 4.13
C ILE A 82 -24.07 -2.57 4.50
N VAL A 83 -24.45 -2.65 5.76
CA VAL A 83 -25.29 -3.73 6.30
C VAL A 83 -26.55 -3.15 6.92
N LYS A 84 -27.63 -3.95 6.97
CA LYS A 84 -28.90 -3.53 7.60
C LYS A 84 -29.12 -4.17 8.97
N ASP A 85 -28.43 -5.26 9.24
CA ASP A 85 -28.69 -6.11 10.40
C ASP A 85 -27.41 -6.84 10.85
N TRP A 86 -27.15 -6.76 12.16
CA TRP A 86 -26.02 -7.43 12.80
C TRP A 86 -26.15 -8.95 12.83
N ALA A 87 -27.37 -9.50 12.83
CA ALA A 87 -27.54 -10.95 12.76
C ALA A 87 -27.00 -11.52 11.43
N HIS A 88 -27.19 -10.79 10.32
CA HIS A 88 -26.60 -11.13 9.04
C HIS A 88 -25.07 -11.03 9.04
N VAL A 89 -24.50 -9.98 9.64
CA VAL A 89 -23.04 -9.85 9.80
C VAL A 89 -22.46 -11.02 10.57
N LYS A 90 -23.10 -11.41 11.69
CA LYS A 90 -22.67 -12.54 12.49
C LYS A 90 -22.71 -13.85 11.69
N ALA A 91 -23.82 -14.12 11.00
CA ALA A 91 -24.00 -15.36 10.24
C ALA A 91 -23.08 -15.49 9.03
N GLN A 92 -22.78 -14.39 8.33
CA GLN A 92 -22.02 -14.41 7.07
C GLN A 92 -20.53 -14.12 7.23
N LEU A 93 -20.12 -13.40 8.27
CA LEU A 93 -18.72 -13.02 8.47
C LEU A 93 -18.11 -13.68 9.70
N ILE A 94 -18.77 -13.61 10.85
CA ILE A 94 -18.16 -14.10 12.09
C ILE A 94 -18.20 -15.63 12.17
N VAL A 95 -19.38 -16.25 12.07
CA VAL A 95 -19.52 -17.71 12.18
C VAL A 95 -18.61 -18.49 11.22
N PRO A 96 -18.52 -18.14 9.91
CA PRO A 96 -17.67 -18.89 8.98
C PRO A 96 -16.17 -18.54 9.06
N TYR A 97 -15.79 -17.36 9.55
CA TYR A 97 -14.39 -16.88 9.49
C TYR A 97 -13.77 -16.56 10.85
N GLN A 98 -14.42 -16.90 11.97
CA GLN A 98 -13.95 -16.55 13.32
C GLN A 98 -12.48 -16.96 13.57
N ASP A 99 -12.12 -18.20 13.26
CA ASP A 99 -10.76 -18.68 13.49
C ASP A 99 -9.73 -17.98 12.59
N ARG A 100 -10.08 -17.77 11.31
CA ARG A 100 -9.22 -17.01 10.38
C ARG A 100 -9.05 -15.55 10.82
N LEU A 101 -10.10 -14.93 11.35
CA LEU A 101 -10.01 -13.57 11.91
C LEU A 101 -9.05 -13.53 13.10
N LYS A 102 -9.08 -14.53 13.99
CA LYS A 102 -8.15 -14.61 15.13
C LYS A 102 -6.70 -14.75 14.67
N GLU A 103 -6.45 -15.66 13.74
CA GLU A 103 -5.12 -15.86 13.15
C GLU A 103 -4.60 -14.57 12.52
N LEU A 104 -5.46 -13.87 11.79
CA LEU A 104 -5.11 -12.61 11.15
C LEU A 104 -4.82 -11.50 12.16
N PHE A 105 -5.62 -11.37 13.22
CA PHE A 105 -5.32 -10.41 14.29
C PHE A 105 -4.04 -10.76 15.04
N HIS A 106 -3.77 -12.04 15.29
CA HIS A 106 -2.51 -12.46 15.90
C HIS A 106 -1.31 -12.13 15.00
N LYS A 107 -1.45 -12.31 13.68
CA LYS A 107 -0.43 -11.89 12.70
C LYS A 107 -0.19 -10.37 12.75
N LEU A 108 -1.22 -9.56 12.94
CA LEU A 108 -1.13 -8.08 12.96
C LEU A 108 -0.80 -7.50 14.34
N GLU A 109 -0.76 -8.31 15.39
CA GLU A 109 -0.53 -7.85 16.75
C GLU A 109 0.88 -7.25 16.90
N GLY A 110 0.96 -6.03 17.42
CA GLY A 110 2.24 -5.32 17.62
C GLY A 110 2.94 -4.87 16.35
N LYS A 111 2.29 -4.96 15.18
CA LYS A 111 2.87 -4.64 13.87
C LYS A 111 2.12 -3.50 13.19
N ARG A 112 2.76 -2.87 12.21
CA ARG A 112 2.16 -1.86 11.33
C ARG A 112 2.54 -2.11 9.88
N GLU A 113 1.65 -1.70 9.00
CA GLU A 113 1.92 -1.61 7.58
C GLU A 113 2.63 -0.29 7.26
N VAL A 114 3.70 -0.36 6.48
CA VAL A 114 4.32 0.80 5.84
C VAL A 114 4.41 0.56 4.34
N GLY A 115 4.24 1.61 3.54
CA GLY A 115 4.26 1.55 2.08
C GLY A 115 5.45 2.32 1.50
N VAL A 116 6.14 1.72 0.53
CA VAL A 116 7.24 2.32 -0.22
C VAL A 116 6.90 2.32 -1.70
N LYS A 117 6.90 3.50 -2.32
CA LYS A 117 6.74 3.67 -3.76
C LYS A 117 7.92 4.45 -4.32
N ILE A 118 8.54 3.91 -5.36
CA ILE A 118 9.71 4.51 -6.00
C ILE A 118 9.32 4.95 -7.40
N PHE A 119 9.63 6.20 -7.71
CA PHE A 119 9.45 6.76 -9.04
C PHE A 119 10.80 7.24 -9.55
N TRP A 120 11.05 7.05 -10.84
CA TRP A 120 12.20 7.60 -11.54
C TRP A 120 11.76 8.53 -12.68
N GLU A 121 12.68 9.33 -13.19
CA GLU A 121 12.50 10.06 -14.44
C GLU A 121 13.19 9.25 -15.55
N GLU A 122 12.41 8.64 -16.43
CA GLU A 122 12.91 7.67 -17.41
C GLU A 122 13.92 8.27 -18.39
N THR A 123 13.76 9.54 -18.77
CA THR A 123 14.65 10.25 -19.68
C THR A 123 16.00 10.55 -19.02
N GLU A 124 16.00 11.01 -17.76
CA GLU A 124 17.20 11.24 -16.97
C GLU A 124 17.97 9.93 -16.77
N GLU A 125 17.26 8.86 -16.44
CA GLU A 125 17.86 7.53 -16.25
C GLU A 125 18.42 6.95 -17.54
N LEU A 126 17.74 7.16 -18.67
CA LEU A 126 18.25 6.82 -19.99
C LEU A 126 19.53 7.61 -20.31
N ASN A 127 19.55 8.92 -20.07
CA ASN A 127 20.72 9.75 -20.31
C ASN A 127 21.92 9.34 -19.45
N LEU A 128 21.68 8.99 -18.18
CA LEU A 128 22.70 8.44 -17.28
C LEU A 128 23.23 7.11 -17.82
N LEU A 129 22.33 6.19 -18.20
CA LEU A 129 22.69 4.91 -18.80
C LEU A 129 23.56 5.08 -20.05
N MET A 130 23.20 6.00 -20.95
CA MET A 130 23.97 6.28 -22.17
C MET A 130 25.33 6.93 -21.87
N THR A 131 25.47 7.63 -20.74
CA THR A 131 26.75 8.22 -20.31
C THR A 131 27.66 7.16 -19.68
N GLU A 132 27.09 6.24 -18.90
CA GLU A 132 27.80 5.16 -18.21
C GLU A 132 28.19 4.01 -19.15
N ASN A 133 27.36 3.72 -20.17
CA ASN A 133 27.58 2.61 -21.11
C ASN A 133 28.09 3.11 -22.47
N GLN A 134 29.43 3.19 -22.59
CA GLN A 134 30.10 3.61 -23.81
C GLN A 134 29.73 2.73 -25.02
N GLY A 135 29.60 1.41 -24.82
CA GLY A 135 29.28 0.48 -25.90
C GLY A 135 27.89 0.72 -26.51
N LEU A 136 26.87 0.92 -25.68
CA LEU A 136 25.52 1.28 -26.15
C LEU A 136 25.52 2.64 -26.85
N ARG A 137 26.28 3.62 -26.33
CA ARG A 137 26.39 4.95 -26.92
C ARG A 137 27.06 4.91 -28.29
N GLU A 138 28.22 4.29 -28.40
CA GLU A 138 28.93 4.14 -29.67
C GLU A 138 28.09 3.38 -30.69
N LYS A 139 27.38 2.33 -30.25
CA LYS A 139 26.47 1.58 -31.12
C LYS A 139 25.34 2.47 -31.63
N ARG A 140 24.70 3.28 -30.77
CA ARG A 140 23.68 4.27 -31.18
C ARG A 140 24.24 5.29 -32.17
N ASP A 141 25.36 5.90 -31.83
CA ASP A 141 25.97 6.97 -32.63
C ASP A 141 26.45 6.43 -33.99
N SER A 142 26.88 5.16 -34.05
CA SER A 142 27.28 4.50 -35.30
C SER A 142 26.13 4.30 -36.29
N LEU A 143 24.88 4.36 -35.82
CA LEU A 143 23.67 4.22 -36.62
C LEU A 143 23.09 5.59 -37.04
N GLU A 144 23.53 6.67 -36.39
CA GLU A 144 23.07 8.03 -36.68
C GLU A 144 23.54 8.50 -38.07
N GLY A 145 22.64 9.07 -38.87
CA GLY A 145 22.94 9.53 -40.23
C GLY A 145 23.04 8.42 -41.31
N LYS A 146 22.81 7.15 -40.95
CA LYS A 146 22.75 6.03 -41.91
C LYS A 146 21.32 5.68 -42.30
N ARG A 147 21.13 5.09 -43.49
CA ARG A 147 19.89 4.40 -43.84
C ARG A 147 19.88 3.04 -43.16
N LEU A 148 19.14 2.94 -42.06
CA LEU A 148 19.02 1.73 -41.27
C LEU A 148 17.89 0.83 -41.81
N SER A 149 18.11 -0.48 -41.73
CA SER A 149 17.04 -1.46 -41.86
C SER A 149 16.14 -1.43 -40.61
N MET A 150 14.90 -1.92 -40.76
CA MET A 150 13.97 -2.03 -39.63
C MET A 150 14.55 -2.90 -38.51
N ASP A 151 15.26 -3.97 -38.86
CA ASP A 151 15.86 -4.91 -37.91
C ASP A 151 16.98 -4.25 -37.07
N GLU A 152 17.78 -3.36 -37.67
CA GLU A 152 18.83 -2.62 -36.96
C GLU A 152 18.25 -1.62 -35.95
N ILE A 153 17.15 -0.94 -36.31
CA ILE A 153 16.44 -0.01 -35.43
C ILE A 153 15.81 -0.78 -34.26
N ILE A 154 15.16 -1.91 -34.55
CA ILE A 154 14.56 -2.76 -33.51
C ILE A 154 15.63 -3.32 -32.57
N GLY A 155 16.76 -3.80 -33.12
CA GLY A 155 17.83 -4.41 -32.34
C GLY A 155 18.42 -3.46 -31.30
N ILE A 156 18.75 -2.23 -31.69
CA ILE A 156 19.27 -1.26 -30.72
C ILE A 156 18.20 -0.82 -29.71
N GLY A 157 16.95 -0.68 -30.13
CA GLY A 157 15.84 -0.37 -29.22
C GLY A 157 15.67 -1.43 -28.13
N GLN A 158 15.74 -2.71 -28.50
CA GLN A 158 15.66 -3.83 -27.56
C GLN A 158 16.83 -3.86 -26.57
N GLU A 159 18.05 -3.55 -27.03
CA GLU A 159 19.23 -3.49 -26.15
C GLU A 159 19.12 -2.35 -25.13
N ILE A 160 18.64 -1.18 -25.55
CA ILE A 160 18.38 -0.06 -24.65
C ILE A 160 17.28 -0.42 -23.63
N GLU A 161 16.17 -0.99 -24.10
CA GLU A 161 15.08 -1.41 -23.22
C GLU A 161 15.54 -2.45 -22.18
N TRP A 162 16.34 -3.44 -22.60
CA TRP A 162 16.90 -4.43 -21.69
C TRP A 162 17.84 -3.82 -20.66
N ALA A 163 18.71 -2.89 -21.08
CA ALA A 163 19.61 -2.18 -20.19
C ALA A 163 18.85 -1.29 -19.18
N MET A 164 17.76 -0.64 -19.61
CA MET A 164 16.87 0.12 -18.73
C MET A 164 16.16 -0.77 -17.71
N LYS A 165 15.63 -1.94 -18.13
CA LYS A 165 15.02 -2.92 -17.22
C LYS A 165 16.02 -3.44 -16.20
N ASN A 166 17.25 -3.75 -16.60
CA ASN A 166 18.29 -4.18 -15.67
C ASN A 166 18.66 -3.09 -14.67
N ARG A 167 18.72 -1.83 -15.13
CA ARG A 167 18.95 -0.68 -14.26
C ARG A 167 17.84 -0.53 -13.23
N GLN A 168 16.58 -0.63 -13.67
CA GLN A 168 15.42 -0.64 -12.79
C GLN A 168 15.52 -1.75 -11.75
N GLN A 169 15.82 -2.98 -12.19
CA GLN A 169 15.96 -4.14 -11.32
C GLN A 169 17.07 -3.95 -10.28
N GLY A 170 18.23 -3.41 -10.68
CA GLY A 170 19.32 -3.12 -9.74
C GLY A 170 18.95 -2.07 -8.68
N ILE A 171 18.10 -1.10 -9.02
CA ILE A 171 17.53 -0.16 -8.04
C ILE A 171 16.62 -0.91 -7.07
N ILE A 172 15.67 -1.71 -7.57
CA ILE A 172 14.73 -2.48 -6.75
C ILE A 172 15.48 -3.41 -5.78
N GLU A 173 16.47 -4.15 -6.28
CA GLU A 173 17.29 -5.06 -5.48
C GLU A 173 18.00 -4.33 -4.34
N LYS A 174 18.47 -3.10 -4.57
CA LYS A 174 19.11 -2.30 -3.53
C LYS A 174 18.13 -1.93 -2.41
N PHE A 175 16.88 -1.58 -2.76
CA PHE A 175 15.83 -1.34 -1.78
C PHE A 175 15.48 -2.62 -1.02
N GLN A 176 15.26 -3.72 -1.73
CA GLN A 176 14.96 -5.02 -1.13
C GLN A 176 16.07 -5.48 -0.16
N GLN A 177 17.34 -5.33 -0.52
CA GLN A 177 18.47 -5.69 0.32
C GLN A 177 18.50 -4.94 1.66
N LEU A 178 18.10 -3.66 1.67
CA LEU A 178 18.11 -2.84 2.88
C LEU A 178 16.80 -2.92 3.69
N LEU A 179 15.65 -3.06 3.03
CA LEU A 179 14.34 -2.98 3.67
C LEU A 179 13.77 -4.35 4.06
N ASN A 180 13.95 -5.39 3.24
CA ASN A 180 13.37 -6.71 3.50
C ASN A 180 13.80 -7.31 4.85
N PRO A 181 15.06 -7.15 5.31
CA PRO A 181 15.46 -7.66 6.63
C PRO A 181 14.74 -7.03 7.82
N LEU A 182 14.09 -5.88 7.65
CA LEU A 182 13.35 -5.17 8.70
C LEU A 182 11.86 -5.53 8.72
N ALA A 183 11.39 -6.35 7.77
CA ALA A 183 9.99 -6.71 7.64
C ALA A 183 9.74 -8.18 7.94
N GLU A 184 8.59 -8.46 8.53
CA GLU A 184 8.11 -9.82 8.76
C GLU A 184 7.40 -10.38 7.53
N GLU A 185 6.74 -9.52 6.77
CA GLU A 185 6.07 -9.87 5.52
C GLU A 185 6.13 -8.70 4.54
N ILE A 186 6.13 -9.03 3.25
CA ILE A 186 6.29 -8.08 2.15
C ILE A 186 5.29 -8.43 1.07
N VAL A 187 4.56 -7.42 0.60
CA VAL A 187 3.65 -7.54 -0.55
C VAL A 187 4.11 -6.56 -1.61
N GLU A 188 4.54 -7.10 -2.75
CA GLU A 188 4.82 -6.29 -3.95
C GLU A 188 3.55 -6.17 -4.78
N ASN A 189 3.20 -4.92 -5.11
CA ASN A 189 2.01 -4.56 -5.85
C ASN A 189 2.38 -4.13 -7.26
N ASP A 190 1.42 -4.20 -8.17
CA ASP A 190 1.61 -3.67 -9.52
C ASP A 190 1.94 -2.17 -9.51
N ASN A 191 2.81 -1.78 -10.43
CA ASN A 191 3.14 -0.38 -10.67
C ASN A 191 1.94 0.33 -11.33
N LEU A 192 1.51 1.44 -10.73
CA LEU A 192 0.29 2.15 -11.17
C LEU A 192 0.55 3.10 -12.36
N THR A 193 1.82 3.39 -12.65
CA THR A 193 2.24 4.33 -13.70
C THR A 193 3.56 3.85 -14.29
N SER A 194 3.87 4.19 -15.54
CA SER A 194 5.16 3.85 -16.18
C SER A 194 6.38 4.42 -15.42
N ALA A 195 6.24 5.59 -14.80
CA ALA A 195 7.31 6.20 -14.00
C ALA A 195 7.53 5.53 -12.64
N MET A 196 6.58 4.70 -12.17
CA MET A 196 6.69 3.98 -10.91
C MET A 196 7.43 2.68 -11.18
N ILE A 197 8.56 2.52 -10.52
CA ILE A 197 9.41 1.35 -10.71
C ILE A 197 9.24 0.31 -9.62
N TYR A 198 8.77 0.71 -8.45
CA TYR A 198 8.55 -0.17 -7.30
C TYR A 198 7.36 0.29 -6.46
N ASN A 199 6.57 -0.65 -5.99
CA ASN A 199 5.39 -0.43 -5.15
C ASN A 199 5.26 -1.60 -4.17
N ALA A 200 5.72 -1.43 -2.94
CA ALA A 200 5.69 -2.49 -1.94
C ALA A 200 5.07 -2.01 -0.63
N ALA A 201 4.40 -2.93 0.05
CA ALA A 201 3.97 -2.80 1.42
C ALA A 201 4.81 -3.74 2.29
N TYR A 202 5.13 -3.30 3.50
CA TYR A 202 5.93 -4.02 4.47
C TYR A 202 5.18 -4.10 5.79
N LEU A 203 5.08 -5.30 6.35
CA LEU A 203 4.57 -5.51 7.70
C LEU A 203 5.77 -5.54 8.64
N ILE A 204 5.89 -4.52 9.47
CA ILE A 204 7.03 -4.34 10.38
C ILE A 204 6.55 -4.28 11.84
N PRO A 205 7.38 -4.65 12.83
CA PRO A 205 7.10 -4.34 14.23
C PRO A 205 6.82 -2.83 14.40
N TRP A 206 5.84 -2.49 15.24
CA TRP A 206 5.36 -1.11 15.37
C TRP A 206 6.48 -0.13 15.74
N ASP A 207 7.36 -0.56 16.65
CA ASP A 207 8.40 0.27 17.25
C ASP A 207 9.69 0.34 16.40
N THR A 208 9.81 -0.45 15.32
CA THR A 208 10.97 -0.42 14.43
C THR A 208 10.79 0.54 13.26
N GLU A 209 9.65 1.23 13.15
CA GLU A 209 9.39 2.17 12.06
C GLU A 209 10.43 3.31 11.94
N PRO A 210 10.93 3.92 13.03
CA PRO A 210 12.01 4.91 12.90
C PRO A 210 13.25 4.35 12.20
N GLN A 211 13.65 3.10 12.52
CA GLN A 211 14.79 2.44 11.87
C GLN A 211 14.51 2.15 10.40
N PHE A 212 13.26 1.82 10.05
CA PHE A 212 12.85 1.64 8.66
C PHE A 212 12.92 2.97 7.90
N GLY A 213 12.44 4.06 8.51
CA GLY A 213 12.55 5.42 7.98
C GLY A 213 14.00 5.83 7.72
N ASP A 214 14.90 5.58 8.66
CA ASP A 214 16.34 5.86 8.50
C ASP A 214 16.94 5.12 7.28
N LYS A 215 16.50 3.89 6.98
CA LYS A 215 16.92 3.15 5.77
C LYS A 215 16.37 3.73 4.49
N ILE A 216 15.17 4.32 4.52
CA ILE A 216 14.63 5.06 3.38
C ILE A 216 15.48 6.30 3.09
N GLU A 217 15.88 7.04 4.12
CA GLU A 217 16.78 8.20 3.97
C GLU A 217 18.17 7.80 3.45
N GLU A 218 18.73 6.69 3.96
CA GLU A 218 19.98 6.11 3.45
C GLU A 218 19.90 5.79 1.95
N LEU A 219 18.78 5.22 1.51
CA LEU A 219 18.52 4.89 0.10
C LEU A 219 18.38 6.15 -0.76
N ASP A 220 17.66 7.17 -0.28
CA ASP A 220 17.51 8.44 -1.02
C ASP A 220 18.88 9.10 -1.26
N HIS A 221 19.71 9.15 -0.22
CA HIS A 221 21.08 9.64 -0.30
C HIS A 221 21.98 8.78 -1.20
N TYR A 222 21.88 7.45 -1.12
CA TYR A 222 22.64 6.54 -1.97
C TYR A 222 22.39 6.80 -3.46
N PHE A 223 21.16 7.15 -3.83
CA PHE A 223 20.78 7.50 -5.19
C PHE A 223 20.89 9.01 -5.49
N ASN A 224 21.55 9.80 -4.64
CA ASN A 224 21.73 11.24 -4.80
C ASN A 224 20.42 12.01 -5.00
N ASN A 225 19.33 11.58 -4.35
CA ASN A 225 17.99 12.17 -4.45
C ASN A 225 17.42 12.23 -5.88
N ARG A 226 17.95 11.41 -6.82
CA ARG A 226 17.45 11.35 -8.21
C ARG A 226 16.12 10.60 -8.32
N LEU A 227 15.84 9.72 -7.35
CA LEU A 227 14.60 8.99 -7.27
C LEU A 227 13.61 9.81 -6.46
N ARG A 228 12.33 9.77 -6.84
CA ARG A 228 11.26 10.26 -5.99
C ARG A 228 10.72 9.09 -5.18
N ILE A 229 11.10 9.03 -3.91
CA ILE A 229 10.60 8.03 -2.97
C ILE A 229 9.37 8.57 -2.25
N ARG A 230 8.29 7.81 -2.23
CA ARG A 230 7.13 8.06 -1.36
C ARG A 230 7.06 6.99 -0.31
N TYR A 231 7.28 7.39 0.92
CA TYR A 231 7.15 6.56 2.10
C TYR A 231 5.86 6.93 2.84
N ASN A 232 4.96 5.96 2.99
CA ASN A 232 3.81 6.09 3.87
C ASN A 232 4.03 5.21 5.10
N ASN A 233 4.28 5.82 6.25
CA ASN A 233 4.53 5.07 7.47
C ASN A 233 3.25 4.73 8.23
N PHE A 234 2.13 5.39 7.97
CA PHE A 234 0.91 5.23 8.74
C PHE A 234 -0.29 5.03 7.82
N THR A 235 -0.83 3.83 7.85
CA THR A 235 -2.06 3.46 7.13
C THR A 235 -2.66 2.24 7.82
N ALA A 236 -3.96 2.02 7.61
CA ALA A 236 -4.57 0.75 8.00
C ALA A 236 -3.96 -0.40 7.17
N PRO A 237 -3.82 -1.61 7.73
CA PRO A 237 -3.06 -2.67 7.10
C PRO A 237 -3.81 -3.38 5.95
N PHE A 238 -4.20 -2.66 4.88
CA PHE A 238 -4.99 -3.17 3.77
C PHE A 238 -4.29 -4.29 2.97
N ASN A 239 -2.96 -4.29 2.89
CA ASN A 239 -2.21 -5.31 2.16
C ASN A 239 -2.10 -6.61 2.96
N PHE A 240 -2.05 -6.52 4.30
CA PHE A 240 -1.80 -7.67 5.17
C PHE A 240 -3.03 -8.21 5.88
N ALA A 241 -4.09 -7.41 5.99
CA ALA A 241 -5.34 -7.77 6.66
C ALA A 241 -6.39 -8.34 5.70
N GLN A 242 -5.99 -9.33 4.89
CA GLN A 242 -6.89 -9.98 3.94
C GLN A 242 -7.19 -11.42 4.39
N LEU A 243 -8.46 -11.78 4.37
CA LEU A 243 -8.88 -13.18 4.49
C LEU A 243 -8.60 -13.84 3.14
N SER A 244 -7.45 -14.50 2.99
CA SER A 244 -7.18 -15.33 1.83
C SER A 244 -8.28 -16.39 1.70
N SER A 245 -8.87 -16.50 0.50
CA SER A 245 -9.91 -17.48 0.16
C SER A 245 -9.37 -18.90 0.31
#